data_AF-A0A101XBZ3-F1
#
_entry.id   AF-A0A101XBZ3-F1
#
_cell.length_a   1.000
_cell.length_b   1.000
_cell.length_c   1.000
_cell.angle_alpha   90.00
_cell.angle_beta   90.00
_cell.angle_gamma   90.00
#
_symmetry.space_group_name_H-M   'P 1'
#
loop_
_entity.id
_entity.type
_entity.pdbx_description
1 polymer ?
#
loop_
_entity_poly.entity_id
_entity_poly.type
_entity_poly.pdbx_seq_one_letter_code
_entity_poly.pdbx_strand_id
1 'polypeptide(L)'
;MKLTATEQRVVELYNNGLRPRDIANRLGISINTVYKALSKYRRFSESQDGGDDGGIPQQSYSYYAVVMPMPSSSLVYSFAASPPTPRTDGLEPLVKRLEYILERLEKLLDGRQTAEGMAVEAPGPAEGAPDFIRRNAWVKLLRGRSLQ
;
A
#
# COMPACT_ATOMS: atom_id res chain seq x y z
N MET A 1 -23.54 23.57 -21.04
CA MET A 1 -23.87 24.26 -19.76
C MET A 1 -22.96 25.50 -19.63
N LYS A 2 -23.22 26.44 -18.72
CA LYS A 2 -22.32 27.60 -18.49
C LYS A 2 -21.96 27.67 -17.00
N LEU A 3 -20.78 28.19 -16.65
CA LEU A 3 -20.45 28.47 -15.25
C LEU A 3 -21.29 29.64 -14.74
N THR A 4 -21.71 29.58 -13.48
CA THR A 4 -22.35 30.72 -12.81
C THR A 4 -21.30 31.76 -12.43
N ALA A 5 -21.73 33.00 -12.16
CA ALA A 5 -20.81 34.09 -11.78
C ALA A 5 -19.95 33.76 -10.56
N THR A 6 -20.52 33.03 -9.57
CA THR A 6 -19.78 32.59 -8.39
C THR A 6 -18.75 31.50 -8.70
N GLU A 7 -19.08 30.56 -9.59
CA GLU A 7 -18.15 29.51 -10.03
C GLU A 7 -16.99 30.11 -10.85
N GLN A 8 -17.25 31.09 -11.71
CA GLN A 8 -16.21 31.81 -12.45
C GLN A 8 -15.24 32.51 -11.50
N ARG A 9 -15.76 33.18 -10.47
CA ARG A 9 -14.91 33.85 -9.48
C ARG A 9 -14.03 32.88 -8.69
N VAL A 10 -14.53 31.67 -8.41
CA VAL A 10 -13.72 30.60 -7.81
C VAL A 10 -12.57 30.21 -8.74
N VAL A 11 -12.83 30.01 -10.03
CA VAL A 11 -11.82 29.64 -11.02
C VAL A 11 -10.76 30.73 -11.16
N GLU A 12 -11.16 32.00 -11.22
CA GLU A 12 -10.23 33.14 -11.27
C GLU A 12 -9.28 33.14 -10.07
N LEU A 13 -9.81 32.97 -8.85
CA LEU A 13 -8.98 32.94 -7.65
C LEU A 13 -8.06 31.71 -7.61
N TYR A 14 -8.49 30.58 -8.14
CA TYR A 14 -7.68 29.38 -8.26
C TYR A 14 -6.54 29.56 -9.27
N ASN A 15 -6.81 30.19 -10.43
CA ASN A 15 -5.79 30.51 -11.44
C ASN A 15 -4.77 31.54 -10.92
N ASN A 16 -5.18 32.40 -9.98
CA ASN A 16 -4.28 33.29 -9.24
C ASN A 16 -3.43 32.56 -8.17
N GLY A 17 -3.56 31.23 -8.03
CA GLY A 17 -2.76 30.40 -7.14
C GLY A 17 -3.26 30.31 -5.69
N LEU A 18 -4.45 30.81 -5.36
CA LEU A 18 -5.00 30.68 -4.01
C LEU A 18 -5.39 29.22 -3.73
N ARG A 19 -5.18 28.77 -2.48
CA ARG A 19 -5.60 27.42 -2.07
C ARG A 19 -7.14 27.37 -1.94
N PRO A 20 -7.78 26.21 -2.19
CA PRO A 20 -9.23 26.07 -2.09
C PRO A 20 -9.83 26.52 -0.75
N ARG A 21 -9.09 26.34 0.35
CA ARG A 21 -9.48 26.79 1.69
C ARG A 21 -9.51 28.32 1.81
N ASP A 22 -8.55 29.01 1.22
CA ASP A 22 -8.47 30.48 1.24
C ASP A 22 -9.55 31.09 0.34
N ILE A 23 -9.83 30.45 -0.80
CA ILE A 23 -10.91 30.82 -1.71
C ILE A 23 -12.27 30.72 -1.00
N ALA A 24 -12.49 29.62 -0.26
CA ALA A 24 -13.70 29.40 0.52
C ALA A 24 -13.91 30.52 1.56
N ASN A 25 -12.86 30.83 2.32
CA ASN A 25 -12.89 31.91 3.32
C ASN A 25 -13.15 33.28 2.69
N ARG A 26 -12.51 33.58 1.55
CA ARG A 26 -12.61 34.89 0.88
C ARG A 26 -13.97 35.13 0.25
N LEU A 27 -14.61 34.08 -0.26
CA LEU A 27 -15.94 34.14 -0.88
C LEU A 27 -17.08 33.82 0.09
N GLY A 28 -16.78 33.42 1.33
CA GLY A 28 -17.79 33.05 2.33
C GLY A 28 -18.58 31.79 1.96
N ILE A 29 -17.97 30.86 1.22
CA ILE A 29 -18.63 29.62 0.74
C ILE A 29 -17.98 28.38 1.35
N SER A 30 -18.69 27.26 1.34
CA SER A 30 -18.12 25.98 1.77
C SER A 30 -16.98 25.52 0.85
N ILE A 31 -15.97 24.87 1.42
CA ILE A 31 -14.86 24.30 0.64
C ILE A 31 -15.35 23.27 -0.39
N ASN A 32 -16.44 22.55 -0.09
CA ASN A 32 -17.06 21.60 -1.02
C ASN A 32 -17.63 22.30 -2.25
N THR A 33 -18.17 23.52 -2.08
CA THR A 33 -18.66 24.35 -3.19
C THR A 33 -17.51 24.75 -4.12
N VAL A 34 -16.34 25.09 -3.55
CA VAL A 34 -15.13 25.39 -4.31
C VAL A 34 -14.73 24.18 -5.17
N TYR A 35 -14.65 22.99 -4.58
CA TYR A 35 -14.32 21.77 -5.33
C TYR A 35 -15.34 21.43 -6.41
N LYS A 36 -16.64 21.61 -6.15
CA LYS A 36 -17.68 21.41 -7.16
C LYS A 36 -17.54 22.39 -8.32
N ALA A 37 -17.25 23.66 -8.06
CA ALA A 37 -17.02 24.67 -9.10
C ALA A 37 -15.80 24.32 -9.97
N LEU A 38 -14.69 23.92 -9.35
CA LEU A 38 -13.48 23.49 -10.07
C LEU A 38 -13.69 22.21 -10.89
N SER A 39 -14.43 21.24 -10.35
CA SER A 39 -14.80 20.02 -11.07
C SER A 39 -15.66 20.33 -12.30
N LYS A 40 -16.61 21.25 -12.15
CA LYS A 40 -17.46 21.71 -13.24
C LYS A 40 -16.65 22.46 -14.31
N TYR A 41 -15.71 23.31 -13.90
CA TYR A 41 -14.80 24.01 -14.80
C TYR A 41 -13.97 23.06 -15.67
N ARG A 42 -13.40 22.01 -15.08
CA ARG A 42 -12.60 21.01 -15.81
C ARG A 42 -13.40 20.34 -16.94
N ARG A 43 -14.64 19.97 -16.66
CA ARG A 43 -15.56 19.41 -17.67
C ARG A 43 -15.89 20.41 -18.78
N PHE A 44 -15.96 21.70 -18.45
CA PHE A 44 -16.16 22.75 -19.44
C PHE A 44 -14.95 22.95 -20.34
N SER A 45 -13.74 23.01 -19.77
CA SER A 45 -12.52 23.15 -20.58
C SER A 45 -12.35 21.97 -21.53
N GLU A 46 -12.60 20.73 -21.07
CA GLU A 46 -12.55 19.53 -21.91
C GLU A 46 -13.57 19.57 -23.08
N SER A 47 -14.73 20.20 -22.89
CA SER A 47 -15.75 20.33 -23.94
C SER A 47 -15.45 21.46 -24.93
N GLN A 48 -14.61 22.41 -24.55
CA GLN A 48 -14.29 23.61 -25.34
C GLN A 48 -12.98 23.45 -26.13
N ASP A 49 -12.06 22.61 -25.64
CA ASP A 49 -10.74 22.35 -26.22
C ASP A 49 -10.71 21.09 -27.12
N GLY A 50 -11.88 20.50 -27.42
CA GLY A 50 -12.02 19.32 -28.28
C GLY A 50 -11.82 19.55 -29.78
N GLY A 51 -11.04 20.57 -30.15
CA GLY A 51 -10.66 20.86 -31.53
C GLY A 51 -9.14 20.90 -31.65
N ASP A 52 -8.57 19.79 -32.12
CA ASP A 52 -7.22 19.69 -32.69
C ASP A 52 -6.05 19.79 -31.70
N ASP A 53 -5.64 18.65 -31.09
CA ASP A 53 -4.25 18.12 -31.18
C ASP A 53 -4.09 16.81 -30.37
N GLY A 54 -3.27 15.91 -30.91
CA GLY A 54 -2.57 14.78 -30.29
C GLY A 54 -3.08 14.17 -28.97
N GLY A 55 -3.74 13.01 -29.08
CA GLY A 55 -4.31 12.28 -27.96
C GLY A 55 -3.30 11.80 -26.90
N ILE A 56 -3.62 12.12 -25.64
CA ILE A 56 -3.36 11.24 -24.49
C ILE A 56 -4.71 10.69 -24.06
N PRO A 57 -4.92 9.37 -24.00
CA PRO A 57 -6.21 8.82 -23.63
C PRO A 57 -6.46 9.07 -22.14
N GLN A 58 -7.22 10.14 -21.82
CA GLN A 58 -7.81 10.28 -20.50
C GLN A 58 -8.79 9.14 -20.32
N GLN A 59 -8.43 8.22 -19.42
CA GLN A 59 -9.31 7.17 -18.93
C GLN A 59 -10.56 7.82 -18.34
N SER A 60 -11.62 7.82 -19.13
CA SER A 60 -12.99 7.93 -18.65
C SER A 60 -13.17 6.89 -17.56
N TYR A 61 -13.33 7.34 -16.31
CA TYR A 61 -13.81 6.48 -15.24
C TYR A 61 -15.26 6.09 -15.55
N SER A 62 -15.41 5.08 -16.41
CA SER A 62 -16.67 4.39 -16.63
C SER A 62 -17.07 3.73 -15.31
N TYR A 63 -18.21 4.17 -14.76
CA TYR A 63 -18.76 3.70 -13.49
C TYR A 63 -19.37 2.29 -13.58
N TYR A 64 -19.33 1.66 -14.76
CA TYR A 64 -19.80 0.30 -14.96
C TYR A 64 -18.64 -0.66 -14.80
N ALA A 65 -18.70 -1.50 -13.77
CA ALA A 65 -17.77 -2.61 -13.59
C ALA A 65 -17.89 -3.56 -14.79
N VAL A 66 -16.90 -3.54 -15.68
CA VAL A 66 -16.73 -4.59 -16.68
C VAL A 66 -16.31 -5.85 -15.92
N VAL A 67 -17.25 -6.76 -15.71
CA VAL A 67 -16.97 -8.07 -15.10
C VAL A 67 -16.23 -8.89 -16.15
N MET A 68 -14.90 -8.92 -16.04
CA MET A 68 -14.09 -9.84 -16.82
C MET A 68 -14.16 -11.22 -16.15
N PRO A 69 -14.58 -12.28 -16.85
CA PRO A 69 -14.48 -13.64 -16.32
C PRO A 69 -12.99 -13.96 -16.15
N MET A 70 -12.52 -14.01 -14.91
CA MET A 70 -11.18 -14.50 -14.61
C MET A 70 -11.24 -16.03 -14.63
N PRO A 71 -10.55 -16.70 -15.58
CA PRO A 71 -10.44 -18.14 -15.53
C PRO A 71 -9.69 -18.52 -14.25
N SER A 72 -10.27 -19.44 -13.48
CA SER A 72 -9.66 -20.03 -12.29
C SER A 72 -8.23 -20.46 -12.60
N SER A 73 -7.28 -19.99 -11.78
CA SER A 73 -5.83 -19.99 -12.01
C SER A 73 -5.18 -21.37 -12.20
N SER A 74 -5.94 -22.46 -12.05
CA SER A 74 -5.42 -23.82 -12.14
C SER A 74 -5.25 -24.35 -13.58
N LEU A 75 -6.04 -23.86 -14.56
CA LEU A 75 -6.04 -24.45 -15.93
C LEU A 75 -5.47 -23.55 -17.03
N VAL A 76 -5.25 -22.27 -16.76
CA VAL A 76 -4.81 -21.30 -17.79
C VAL A 76 -3.30 -21.32 -18.03
N TYR A 77 -2.51 -21.84 -17.08
CA TYR A 77 -1.05 -21.82 -17.18
C TYR A 77 -0.49 -22.88 -18.14
N SER A 78 -1.27 -23.91 -18.49
CA SER A 78 -0.79 -25.05 -19.29
C SER A 78 -0.82 -24.82 -20.80
N PHE A 79 -1.64 -23.88 -21.29
CA PHE A 79 -1.94 -23.74 -22.73
C PHE A 79 -1.58 -22.37 -23.32
N ALA A 80 -1.27 -21.37 -22.50
CA ALA A 80 -0.78 -20.09 -22.98
C ALA A 80 0.74 -20.16 -23.16
N ALA A 81 1.22 -19.91 -24.38
CA ALA A 81 2.64 -19.71 -24.63
C ALA A 81 3.17 -18.63 -23.66
N SER A 82 4.20 -18.99 -22.88
CA SER A 82 4.78 -18.10 -21.88
C SER A 82 5.19 -16.78 -22.55
N PRO A 83 4.66 -15.62 -22.11
CA PRO A 83 5.14 -14.34 -22.65
C PRO A 83 6.64 -14.23 -22.33
N PRO A 84 7.46 -13.66 -23.23
CA PRO A 84 8.87 -13.45 -22.94
C PRO A 84 8.98 -12.60 -21.67
N THR A 85 9.46 -13.21 -20.59
CA THR A 85 9.62 -12.53 -19.32
C THR A 85 10.60 -11.37 -19.51
N PRO A 86 10.29 -10.15 -19.03
CA PRO A 86 11.28 -9.09 -19.02
C PRO A 86 12.48 -9.55 -18.17
N ARG A 87 13.67 -9.50 -18.78
CA ARG A 87 15.02 -9.82 -18.26
C ARG A 87 15.10 -10.02 -16.74
N THR A 88 15.42 -11.25 -16.34
CA THR A 88 15.73 -11.66 -14.96
C THR A 88 17.07 -11.11 -14.43
N ASP A 89 17.78 -10.30 -15.22
CA ASP A 89 19.13 -9.80 -14.96
C ASP A 89 19.28 -9.06 -13.61
N GLY A 90 18.18 -8.52 -13.05
CA GLY A 90 18.18 -7.83 -11.75
C GLY A 90 17.87 -8.71 -10.53
N LEU A 91 17.48 -9.96 -10.71
CA LEU A 91 17.05 -10.85 -9.62
C LEU A 91 18.17 -11.71 -9.05
N GLU A 92 19.26 -11.90 -9.81
CA GLU A 92 20.48 -12.58 -9.38
C GLU A 92 21.02 -12.15 -8.00
N PRO A 93 21.16 -10.84 -7.68
CA PRO A 93 21.63 -10.45 -6.35
C PRO A 93 20.63 -10.79 -5.24
N LEU A 94 19.33 -10.84 -5.55
CA LEU A 94 18.29 -11.16 -4.60
C LEU A 94 18.27 -12.66 -4.31
N VAL A 95 18.44 -13.49 -5.34
CA VAL A 95 18.56 -14.96 -5.22
C VAL A 95 19.76 -15.32 -4.37
N LYS A 96 20.95 -14.76 -4.66
CA LYS A 96 22.16 -15.00 -3.85
C LYS A 96 22.01 -14.58 -2.39
N ARG A 97 21.29 -13.47 -2.14
CA ARG A 97 21.01 -13.01 -0.78
C ARG A 97 20.09 -13.99 -0.03
N LEU A 98 19.12 -14.57 -0.71
CA LEU A 98 18.24 -15.59 -0.12
C LEU A 98 19.00 -16.87 0.19
N GLU A 99 19.83 -17.35 -0.73
CA GLU A 99 20.69 -18.54 -0.52
C GLU A 99 21.59 -18.36 0.71
N TYR A 100 22.24 -17.20 0.83
CA TYR A 100 23.07 -16.89 2.00
C TYR A 100 22.27 -16.87 3.31
N ILE A 101 21.06 -16.32 3.29
CA ILE A 101 20.20 -16.28 4.49
C ILE A 101 19.81 -17.71 4.89
N LEU A 102 19.48 -18.57 3.93
CA LEU A 102 19.13 -19.96 4.20
C LEU A 102 20.32 -20.72 4.81
N GLU A 103 21.51 -20.61 4.23
CA GLU A 103 22.72 -21.27 4.74
C GLU A 103 23.09 -20.76 6.15
N ARG A 104 22.90 -19.46 6.41
CA ARG A 104 23.15 -18.88 7.74
C ARG A 104 22.15 -19.38 8.78
N LEU A 105 20.90 -19.56 8.40
CA LEU A 105 19.87 -20.09 9.30
C LEU A 105 20.11 -21.56 9.63
N GLU A 106 20.56 -22.35 8.66
CA GLU A 106 20.94 -23.75 8.85
C GLU A 106 22.08 -23.88 9.87
N LYS A 107 23.16 -23.09 9.70
CA LYS A 107 24.28 -23.06 10.66
C LYS A 107 23.87 -22.66 12.07
N LEU A 108 22.90 -21.76 12.21
CA LEU A 108 22.37 -21.36 13.51
C LEU A 108 21.49 -22.45 14.13
N LEU A 109 20.74 -23.19 13.31
CA LEU A 109 19.93 -24.31 13.76
C LEU A 109 20.82 -25.46 14.24
N ASP A 110 21.88 -25.77 13.51
CA ASP A 110 22.85 -26.81 13.88
C ASP A 110 23.62 -26.41 15.16
N GLY A 111 24.07 -25.15 15.25
CA GLY A 111 24.73 -24.63 16.45
C GLY A 111 23.84 -24.66 17.69
N ARG A 112 22.52 -24.43 17.51
CA ARG A 112 21.55 -24.51 18.62
C ARG A 112 21.31 -25.96 19.08
N GLN A 113 21.24 -26.91 18.15
CA GLN A 113 21.14 -28.34 18.50
C GLN A 113 22.35 -28.84 19.29
N THR A 114 23.56 -28.31 19.01
CA THR A 114 24.76 -28.66 19.79
C THR A 114 24.79 -28.05 21.21
N ALA A 115 24.14 -26.90 21.43
CA ALA A 115 24.09 -26.25 22.75
C ALA A 115 22.99 -26.83 23.67
N GLU A 116 21.87 -27.28 23.10
CA GLU A 116 20.78 -27.90 23.88
C GLU A 116 21.16 -29.30 24.41
N GLY A 117 22.17 -29.96 23.83
CA GLY A 117 22.72 -31.23 24.34
C GLY A 117 23.68 -31.12 25.54
N MET A 118 24.13 -29.91 25.90
CA MET A 118 25.16 -29.69 26.94
C MET A 118 24.66 -28.90 28.16
N ALA A 119 23.39 -28.46 28.16
CA ALA A 119 22.77 -27.79 29.29
C ALA A 119 22.35 -28.83 30.36
N VAL A 120 23.31 -29.19 31.20
CA VAL A 120 23.11 -29.83 32.49
C VAL A 120 22.04 -29.07 33.29
N GLU A 121 21.11 -29.85 33.82
CA GLU A 121 20.05 -29.55 34.80
C GLU A 121 20.27 -28.24 35.60
N ALA A 122 19.48 -27.20 35.28
CA ALA A 122 19.41 -25.97 36.07
C ALA A 122 18.09 -25.92 36.87
N PRO A 123 18.12 -25.41 38.12
CA PRO A 123 17.01 -25.50 39.07
C PRO A 123 15.80 -24.66 38.62
N GLY A 124 14.61 -25.04 39.11
CA GLY A 124 13.30 -24.57 38.65
C GLY A 124 13.19 -23.05 38.34
N PRO A 125 12.49 -22.67 37.25
CA PRO A 125 12.66 -21.38 36.61
C PRO A 125 11.77 -20.28 37.21
N ALA A 126 12.05 -19.86 38.45
CA ALA A 126 11.27 -18.77 39.05
C ALA A 126 11.99 -17.80 40.01
N GLU A 127 13.15 -18.12 40.59
CA GLU A 127 13.76 -17.21 41.58
C GLU A 127 14.82 -16.25 41.02
N GLY A 128 15.44 -16.57 39.88
CA GLY A 128 16.54 -15.76 39.31
C GLY A 128 16.12 -14.57 38.44
N ALA A 129 14.84 -14.42 38.09
CA ALA A 129 14.41 -13.38 37.15
C ALA A 129 14.14 -12.03 37.85
N PRO A 130 14.60 -10.88 37.32
CA PRO A 130 14.30 -9.56 37.88
C PRO A 130 12.80 -9.23 37.96
N ASP A 131 12.43 -8.44 38.96
CA ASP A 131 11.05 -8.11 39.33
C ASP A 131 10.19 -7.58 38.18
N PHE A 132 10.75 -6.75 37.31
CA PHE A 132 10.01 -6.17 36.18
C PHE A 132 9.59 -7.21 35.15
N ILE A 133 10.34 -8.32 35.02
CA ILE A 133 10.00 -9.44 34.13
C ILE A 133 8.85 -10.26 34.75
N ARG A 134 8.86 -10.44 36.08
CA ARG A 134 7.79 -11.15 36.79
C ARG A 134 6.45 -10.43 36.73
N ARG A 135 6.49 -9.10 36.76
CA ARG A 135 5.30 -8.22 36.71
C ARG A 135 4.74 -8.03 35.31
N ASN A 136 5.43 -8.51 34.27
CA ASN A 136 4.98 -8.36 32.90
C ASN A 136 3.79 -9.29 32.60
N ALA A 137 2.66 -8.70 32.17
CA ALA A 137 1.41 -9.39 31.88
C ALA A 137 1.55 -10.47 30.79
N TRP A 138 2.44 -10.25 29.82
CA TRP A 138 2.71 -11.21 28.74
C TRP A 138 3.40 -12.47 29.24
N VAL A 139 4.24 -12.37 30.27
CA VAL A 139 4.92 -13.54 30.86
C VAL A 139 3.94 -14.44 31.60
N LYS A 140 2.85 -13.88 32.16
CA LYS A 140 1.75 -14.68 32.73
C LYS A 140 0.94 -15.40 31.64
N LEU A 141 0.66 -14.71 30.53
CA LEU A 141 -0.06 -15.30 29.39
C LEU A 141 0.72 -16.43 28.73
N LEU A 142 2.03 -16.24 28.53
CA LEU A 142 2.90 -17.29 27.97
C LEU A 142 3.00 -18.51 28.89
N ARG A 143 3.04 -18.31 30.22
CA ARG A 143 3.02 -19.40 31.21
C ARG A 143 1.69 -20.15 31.27
N GLY A 144 0.56 -19.46 31.11
CA GLY A 144 -0.76 -20.10 31.11
C GLY A 144 -1.00 -20.98 29.88
N ARG A 145 -0.29 -20.70 28.78
CA ARG A 145 -0.43 -21.42 27.52
C ARG A 145 0.52 -22.63 27.40
N SER A 146 1.57 -22.70 28.20
CA SER A 146 2.51 -23.85 28.21
C SER A 146 2.04 -25.03 29.06
N LEU A 147 0.84 -24.97 29.65
CA LEU A 147 0.25 -26.01 30.52
C LEU A 147 -1.02 -26.66 29.91
N GLN A 148 -1.21 -26.56 28.59
CA GLN A 148 -2.22 -27.32 27.85
C GLN A 148 -1.56 -28.29 26.87
#